data_AF-A0A2V9QTG9-F1
#
_entry.id   AF-A0A2V9QTG9-F1
#
_cell.length_a   1.000
_cell.length_b   1.000
_cell.length_c   1.000
_cell.angle_alpha   90.00
_cell.angle_beta   90.00
_cell.angle_gamma   90.00
#
_symmetry.space_group_name_H-M   'P 1'
#
loop_
_entity.id
_entity.type
_entity.pdbx_description
1 polymer ?
#
loop_
_entity_poly.entity_id
_entity_poly.type
_entity_poly.pdbx_seq_one_letter_code
_entity_poly.pdbx_strand_id
1 'polypeptide(L)' 'TEELRTKLAEFYARRTLTGRSVAPEDCAEAICWLASERSAKTTGHLIPVDGGLVEAFLR' A
#
# COMPACT_ATOMS: atom_id res chain seq x y z
N THR A 1 -8.62 -17.62 -11.49
CA THR A 1 -8.80 -16.93 -12.79
C THR A 1 -8.62 -15.44 -12.56
N GLU A 2 -8.32 -14.65 -13.60
CA GLU A 2 -8.13 -13.19 -13.45
C GLU A 2 -9.37 -12.50 -12.87
N GLU A 3 -10.56 -12.97 -13.27
CA GLU A 3 -11.84 -12.49 -12.74
C GLU A 3 -11.93 -12.59 -11.20
N LEU A 4 -11.45 -13.69 -10.61
CA LEU A 4 -11.43 -13.85 -9.16
C LEU A 4 -10.47 -12.87 -8.50
N ARG A 5 -9.32 -12.61 -9.13
CA ARG A 5 -8.31 -11.68 -8.64
C ARG A 5 -8.84 -10.25 -8.60
N THR A 6 -9.52 -9.82 -9.67
CA THR A 6 -10.20 -8.53 -9.74
C THR A 6 -11.28 -8.39 -8.67
N LYS A 7 -12.19 -9.38 -8.55
CA LYS A 7 -13.24 -9.36 -7.52
C LYS A 7 -12.67 -9.24 -6.11
N LEU A 8 -11.57 -9.93 -5.82
CA LEU A 8 -10.91 -9.88 -4.52
C LEU A 8 -10.25 -8.52 -4.28
N ALA A 9 -9.57 -7.97 -5.29
CA ALA A 9 -8.96 -6.65 -5.22
C ALA A 9 -10.00 -5.55 -4.93
N GLU A 10 -11.12 -5.56 -5.65
CA GLU A 10 -12.24 -4.64 -5.40
C GLU A 10 -12.85 -4.82 -4.00
N PHE A 11 -13.00 -6.07 -3.54
CA PHE A 11 -13.52 -6.38 -2.22
C PHE A 11 -12.66 -5.80 -1.10
N TYR A 12 -11.33 -5.88 -1.22
CA TYR A 12 -10.41 -5.27 -0.25
C TYR A 12 -10.30 -3.76 -0.40
N ALA A 13 -10.26 -3.24 -1.63
CA ALA A 13 -10.18 -1.80 -1.90
C ALA A 13 -11.30 -1.01 -1.20
N ARG A 14 -12.53 -1.55 -1.17
CA ARG A 14 -13.68 -0.91 -0.48
C ARG A 14 -13.53 -0.75 1.04
N ARG A 15 -12.52 -1.36 1.66
CA ARG A 15 -12.25 -1.27 3.10
C ARG A 15 -11.17 -0.26 3.46
N THR A 16 -10.50 0.29 2.47
CA THR A 16 -9.38 1.21 2.67
C THR A 16 -9.85 2.64 2.40
N LEU A 17 -9.22 3.63 3.03
CA LEU A 17 -9.62 5.03 2.87
C LEU A 17 -9.50 5.53 1.42
N THR A 18 -8.57 4.98 0.64
CA THR A 18 -8.36 5.39 -0.75
C THR A 18 -9.33 4.73 -1.74
N GLY A 19 -10.01 3.64 -1.36
CA GLY A 19 -10.91 2.91 -2.25
C GLY A 19 -10.23 2.27 -3.46
N ARG A 20 -8.88 2.24 -3.49
CA ARG A 20 -8.08 1.72 -4.61
C ARG A 20 -7.48 0.37 -4.24
N SER A 21 -7.39 -0.53 -5.22
CA SER A 21 -6.65 -1.78 -5.05
C SER A 21 -5.16 -1.48 -4.93
N VAL A 22 -4.48 -2.20 -4.05
CA VAL A 22 -3.03 -2.16 -3.93
C VAL A 22 -2.44 -3.31 -4.73
N ALA A 23 -1.53 -2.99 -5.65
CA ALA A 23 -0.81 -3.93 -6.47
C ALA A 23 0.65 -4.09 -5.98
N PRO A 24 1.36 -5.17 -6.35
CA PRO A 24 2.77 -5.34 -6.00
C PRO A 24 3.66 -4.17 -6.45
N GLU A 25 3.31 -3.53 -7.55
CA GLU A 25 4.03 -2.38 -8.11
C GLU A 25 3.96 -1.15 -7.19
N ASP A 26 2.85 -0.96 -6.46
CA ASP A 26 2.72 0.14 -5.49
C ASP A 26 3.71 -0.05 -4.33
N CYS A 27 3.88 -1.30 -3.86
CA CYS A 27 4.88 -1.64 -2.85
C CYS A 27 6.30 -1.44 -3.38
N ALA A 28 6.56 -1.84 -4.63
CA ALA A 28 7.86 -1.65 -5.27
C ALA A 28 8.23 -0.17 -5.38
N GLU A 29 7.29 0.69 -5.77
CA GLU A 29 7.50 2.15 -5.85
C GLU A 29 7.86 2.74 -4.47
N ALA A 30 7.14 2.34 -3.41
CA ALA A 30 7.44 2.79 -2.06
C ALA A 30 8.84 2.34 -1.58
N ILE A 31 9.23 1.10 -1.90
CA ILE A 31 10.57 0.57 -1.62
C ILE A 31 11.63 1.37 -2.37
N CYS A 32 11.43 1.62 -3.67
CA CYS A 32 12.34 2.43 -4.49
C CYS A 32 12.47 3.86 -3.94
N TRP A 33 11.37 4.47 -3.49
CA TRP A 33 11.41 5.77 -2.82
C TRP A 33 12.23 5.73 -1.52
N LEU A 34 12.02 4.72 -0.68
CA LEU A 34 12.78 4.49 0.57
C LEU A 34 14.27 4.21 0.33
N ALA A 35 14.61 3.57 -0.78
CA ALA A 35 15.99 3.28 -1.16
C ALA A 35 16.70 4.48 -1.85
N SER A 36 15.98 5.56 -2.14
CA SER A 36 16.49 6.71 -2.88
C SER A 36 16.83 7.90 -1.96
N GLU A 37 17.62 8.85 -2.48
CA GLU A 37 17.94 10.12 -1.79
C GLU A 37 16.70 10.95 -1.43
N ARG A 38 15.55 10.70 -2.07
CA ARG A 38 14.28 11.41 -1.80
C ARG A 38 13.76 11.18 -0.37
N SER A 39 14.20 10.12 0.29
CA SER A 39 13.82 9.77 1.65
C SER A 39 15.01 9.73 2.62
N ALA A 40 16.16 10.32 2.24
CA ALA A 40 17.42 10.14 2.96
C ALA A 40 17.42 10.54 4.45
N LYS A 41 16.40 11.29 4.91
CA LYS A 41 16.25 11.81 6.28
C LYS A 41 15.10 11.12 7.03
N THR A 42 14.52 10.07 6.45
CA THR A 42 13.45 9.25 7.03
C THR A 42 14.04 7.91 7.45
N THR A 43 13.97 7.58 8.74
CA THR A 43 14.47 6.30 9.28
C THR A 43 13.68 5.86 10.50
N GLY A 44 13.64 4.56 10.80
CA GLY A 44 12.92 4.01 11.96
C GLY A 44 11.40 4.11 11.89
N HIS A 45 10.83 4.48 10.73
CA HIS A 45 9.40 4.61 10.52
C HIS A 45 8.85 3.45 9.70
N LEU A 46 7.61 3.05 10.01
CA LEU A 46 6.81 2.16 9.18
C LEU A 46 6.02 3.01 8.19
N ILE A 47 6.17 2.75 6.89
CA ILE A 47 5.45 3.44 5.81
C ILE A 47 4.45 2.46 5.20
N PRO A 48 3.16 2.53 5.56
CA PRO A 48 2.16 1.59 5.06
C PRO A 48 1.82 1.85 3.59
N VAL A 49 1.68 0.76 2.83
CA VAL A 49 1.19 0.73 1.44
C VAL A 49 -0.03 -0.19 1.39
N ASP A 50 -1.12 0.23 2.02
CA ASP A 50 -2.31 -0.60 2.24
C ASP A 50 -3.61 0.11 1.86
N GLY A 51 -3.50 1.27 1.21
CA GLY A 51 -4.64 2.12 0.85
C GLY A 51 -5.31 2.83 2.04
N GLY A 52 -4.71 2.78 3.23
CA GLY A 52 -5.26 3.34 4.46
C GLY A 52 -6.23 2.39 5.13
N LEU A 53 -5.82 1.16 5.44
CA LEU A 53 -6.64 0.22 6.21
C LEU A 53 -6.65 0.68 7.68
N VAL A 54 -7.82 1.09 8.19
CA VAL A 54 -7.95 1.75 9.50
C VAL A 54 -7.49 0.84 10.65
N GLU A 55 -7.72 -0.47 10.51
CA GLU A 55 -7.31 -1.49 11.47
C GLU A 55 -5.79 -1.67 11.55
N ALA A 56 -5.05 -1.26 10.51
CA ALA A 56 -3.59 -1.36 10.44
C ALA A 56 -2.87 -0.08 10.88
N PHE A 57 -3.60 0.94 11.35
CA PHE A 57 -2.98 2.18 11.82
C PHE A 57 -2.11 1.92 13.05
N LEU A 58 -0.89 2.45 13.00
CA LEU A 58 0.06 2.41 14.11
C LEU A 58 -0.52 3.19 15.31
N ARG A 59 -0.35 2.64 16.51
CA ARG A 59 -0.81 3.22 17.78
C ARG A 59 0.28 3.08 18.84
#